data_AF-A0A386AWW3-F1
#
_entry.id   AF-A0A386AWW3-F1
#
_cell.length_a   1.000
_cell.length_b   1.000
_cell.length_c   1.000
_cell.angle_alpha   90.00
_cell.angle_beta   90.00
_cell.angle_gamma   90.00
#
_symmetry.space_group_name_H-M   'P 1'
#
loop_
_entity.id
_entity.type
_entity.pdbx_description
1 polymer ?
#
loop_
_entity_poly.entity_id
_entity_poly.type
_entity_poly.pdbx_seq_one_letter_code
_entity_poly.pdbx_strand_id
1 'polypeptide(L)'
;MKNELNQSELNESELNENKLKSGLWVSCDKCGSILYIKYLKANYNICLSCDYHLLMNSYERIKFFIDLETWQPFDETLSSGDPLNFKYKKNYKKHLKEAQENNKIQDAIITGTGFIENIPIALAVMNFNFMGGSMGSVVGEKITRLIEYATIKGLILIIVCASGGARMQEGILSLMQMAKISSSLRIYQRQTNLLYIPILTSPTTGGVTASFAMLGDLILAEPLASIGFAGRRIIEQTLNETLPDNFQKAESIIEYGLLDLIIPRFYLKPAIYEIISLHKKGFFSKKKILPKKLQISMNFINEEKNRIIFNKVNKNFKIKFNKNIILKLNKKLFNLFYKEILLSLKKLYLI
;
A
#
# COMPACT_ATOMS: atom_id res chain seq x y z
N MET A 1 -52.52 32.75 -1.15
CA MET A 1 -51.34 32.36 -1.95
C MET A 1 -50.24 31.94 -1.00
N LYS A 2 -50.34 30.70 -0.49
CA LYS A 2 -49.48 30.12 0.55
C LYS A 2 -48.42 29.23 -0.09
N ASN A 3 -47.19 29.41 0.39
CA ASN A 3 -46.16 28.39 0.65
C ASN A 3 -45.67 27.50 -0.51
N GLU A 4 -44.59 27.94 -1.17
CA GLU A 4 -43.65 27.10 -1.94
C GLU A 4 -42.19 27.44 -1.59
N LEU A 5 -41.88 27.60 -0.31
CA LEU A 5 -40.51 27.62 0.20
C LEU A 5 -40.47 26.64 1.37
N ASN A 6 -39.51 25.71 1.34
CA ASN A 6 -39.18 24.67 2.36
C ASN A 6 -39.55 23.21 1.99
N GLN A 7 -39.09 22.70 0.84
CA GLN A 7 -38.93 21.25 0.63
C GLN A 7 -37.49 20.82 0.32
N SER A 8 -36.58 21.74 -0.01
CA SER A 8 -35.17 21.41 -0.30
C SER A 8 -34.26 21.40 0.93
N GLU A 9 -34.61 22.13 2.00
CA GLU A 9 -33.77 22.25 3.20
C GLU A 9 -34.02 21.15 4.24
N LEU A 10 -35.11 20.39 4.13
CA LEU A 10 -35.45 19.29 5.04
C LEU A 10 -34.78 17.95 4.68
N ASN A 11 -34.22 17.81 3.46
CA ASN A 11 -33.58 16.56 3.01
C ASN A 11 -32.06 16.52 3.24
N GLU A 12 -31.40 17.66 3.50
CA GLU A 12 -29.95 17.69 3.79
C GLU A 12 -29.62 17.47 5.27
N SER A 13 -30.56 17.74 6.18
CA SER A 13 -30.40 17.44 7.61
C SER A 13 -30.54 15.95 7.91
N GLU A 14 -31.49 15.24 7.26
CA GLU A 14 -31.66 13.78 7.41
C GLU A 14 -30.53 12.96 6.78
N LEU A 15 -29.87 13.48 5.72
CA LEU A 15 -28.70 12.83 5.12
C LEU A 15 -27.42 12.98 5.98
N ASN A 16 -27.38 14.00 6.86
CA ASN A 16 -26.22 14.29 7.70
C ASN A 16 -26.31 13.62 9.09
N GLU A 17 -27.50 13.33 9.61
CA GLU A 17 -27.65 12.52 10.83
C GLU A 17 -27.30 11.03 10.62
N ASN A 18 -27.38 10.53 9.38
CA ASN A 18 -27.01 9.15 9.05
C ASN A 18 -25.49 8.92 8.92
N LYS A 19 -24.65 9.96 8.96
CA LYS A 19 -23.17 9.84 8.87
C LYS A 19 -22.47 9.63 10.22
N LEU A 20 -23.22 9.62 11.33
CA LEU A 20 -22.67 9.52 12.69
C LEU A 20 -23.31 8.42 13.55
N LYS A 21 -23.84 7.37 12.91
CA LYS A 21 -24.05 6.06 13.54
C LYS A 21 -23.12 5.07 12.84
N SER A 22 -21.97 4.80 13.45
CA SER A 22 -21.17 3.63 13.12
C SER A 22 -22.09 2.41 13.23
N GLY A 23 -22.56 1.88 12.10
CA GLY A 23 -23.49 0.76 12.08
C GLY A 23 -22.90 -0.38 12.89
N LEU A 24 -23.63 -0.87 13.88
CA LEU A 24 -23.23 -2.04 14.67
C LEU A 24 -23.15 -3.33 13.80
N TRP A 25 -23.64 -3.24 12.57
CA TRP A 25 -23.86 -4.33 11.64
C TRP A 25 -23.25 -4.00 10.28
N VAL A 26 -22.76 -5.03 9.58
CA VAL A 26 -22.32 -4.95 8.18
C VAL A 26 -22.87 -6.15 7.41
N SER A 27 -23.26 -5.96 6.15
CA SER A 27 -23.67 -7.06 5.28
C SER A 27 -22.45 -7.73 4.64
N CYS A 28 -22.46 -9.05 4.51
CA CYS A 28 -21.42 -9.77 3.76
C CYS A 28 -21.62 -9.60 2.25
N ASP A 29 -20.55 -9.20 1.54
CA ASP A 29 -20.57 -9.00 0.08
C ASP A 29 -20.86 -10.27 -0.72
N LYS A 30 -20.64 -11.46 -0.13
CA LYS A 30 -20.82 -12.76 -0.79
C LYS A 30 -22.19 -13.40 -0.49
N CYS A 31 -22.53 -13.58 0.79
CA CYS A 31 -23.75 -14.30 1.19
C CYS A 31 -24.89 -13.39 1.67
N GLY A 32 -24.68 -12.08 1.77
CA GLY A 32 -25.69 -11.12 2.23
C GLY A 32 -26.01 -11.18 3.72
N SER A 33 -25.39 -12.09 4.50
CA SER A 33 -25.66 -12.20 5.94
C SER A 33 -25.30 -10.91 6.68
N ILE A 34 -26.14 -10.51 7.64
CA ILE A 34 -25.90 -9.36 8.50
C ILE A 34 -24.99 -9.78 9.66
N LEU A 35 -23.83 -9.14 9.79
CA LEU A 35 -22.77 -9.50 10.74
C LEU A 35 -22.58 -8.37 11.75
N TYR A 36 -22.53 -8.71 13.03
CA TYR A 36 -22.21 -7.75 14.09
C TYR A 36 -20.70 -7.43 14.07
N ILE A 37 -20.34 -6.14 13.97
CA ILE A 37 -18.95 -5.70 13.75
C ILE A 37 -17.99 -6.21 14.84
N LYS A 38 -18.44 -6.30 16.10
CA LYS A 38 -17.59 -6.77 17.20
C LYS A 38 -17.11 -8.21 16.97
N TYR A 39 -18.01 -9.11 16.55
CA TYR A 39 -17.66 -10.50 16.27
C TYR A 39 -16.87 -10.63 14.98
N LEU A 40 -17.20 -9.82 13.97
CA LEU A 40 -16.45 -9.78 12.71
C LEU A 40 -14.97 -9.39 12.95
N LYS A 41 -14.71 -8.37 13.77
CA LYS A 41 -13.35 -7.95 14.11
C LYS A 41 -12.60 -8.98 14.96
N ALA A 42 -13.30 -9.67 15.87
CA ALA A 42 -12.73 -10.76 16.64
C ALA A 42 -12.31 -11.93 15.72
N ASN A 43 -13.04 -12.15 14.63
CA ASN A 43 -12.75 -13.15 13.61
C ASN A 43 -11.94 -12.59 12.42
N TYR A 44 -11.13 -11.54 12.64
CA TYR A 44 -10.24 -10.93 11.63
C TYR A 44 -10.92 -10.55 10.32
N ASN A 45 -12.16 -10.07 10.36
CA ASN A 45 -12.99 -9.71 9.21
C ASN A 45 -13.25 -10.89 8.24
N ILE A 46 -13.36 -12.10 8.77
CA ILE A 46 -13.85 -13.29 8.05
C ILE A 46 -15.34 -13.48 8.38
N CYS A 47 -16.16 -13.67 7.34
CA CYS A 47 -17.59 -13.92 7.49
C CYS A 47 -17.83 -15.25 8.23
N LEU A 48 -18.57 -15.19 9.34
CA LEU A 48 -18.90 -16.37 10.16
C LEU A 48 -19.82 -17.39 9.45
N SER A 49 -20.48 -16.98 8.36
CA SER A 49 -21.47 -17.80 7.65
C SER A 49 -20.92 -18.47 6.40
N CYS A 50 -19.93 -17.87 5.73
CA CYS A 50 -19.45 -18.34 4.42
C CYS A 50 -17.93 -18.25 4.21
N ASP A 51 -17.18 -17.95 5.27
CA ASP A 51 -15.72 -17.80 5.29
C ASP A 51 -15.16 -16.79 4.27
N TYR A 52 -16.00 -15.89 3.75
CA TYR A 52 -15.55 -14.83 2.87
C TYR A 52 -14.69 -13.82 3.63
N HIS A 53 -13.58 -13.43 3.02
CA HIS A 53 -12.66 -12.44 3.57
C HIS A 53 -13.13 -11.02 3.23
N LEU A 54 -13.70 -10.32 4.21
CA LEU A 54 -14.06 -8.91 4.06
C LEU A 54 -12.81 -8.02 4.15
N LEU A 55 -12.98 -6.77 3.69
CA LEU A 55 -11.95 -5.74 3.78
C LEU A 55 -11.53 -5.52 5.24
N MET A 56 -10.22 -5.41 5.44
CA MET A 56 -9.61 -5.16 6.74
C MET A 56 -8.75 -3.90 6.64
N ASN A 57 -8.93 -2.97 7.57
CA ASN A 57 -8.16 -1.74 7.55
C ASN A 57 -6.69 -2.03 7.93
N SER A 58 -5.80 -1.10 7.56
CA SER A 58 -4.36 -1.33 7.73
C SER A 58 -3.92 -1.44 9.19
N TYR A 59 -4.55 -0.70 10.11
CA TYR A 59 -4.25 -0.78 11.55
C TYR A 59 -4.66 -2.12 12.16
N GLU A 60 -5.83 -2.63 11.79
CA GLU A 60 -6.31 -3.96 12.18
C GLU A 60 -5.35 -5.03 11.67
N ARG A 61 -4.87 -4.90 10.42
CA ARG A 61 -3.89 -5.82 9.84
C ARG A 61 -2.53 -5.79 10.54
N ILE A 62 -2.05 -4.60 10.88
CA ILE A 62 -0.81 -4.44 11.66
C ILE A 62 -0.99 -5.11 13.03
N LYS A 63 -2.12 -4.86 13.71
CA LYS A 63 -2.43 -5.50 15.00
C LYS A 63 -2.55 -7.02 14.90
N PHE A 64 -3.01 -7.53 13.76
CA PHE A 64 -3.08 -8.97 13.50
C PHE A 64 -1.67 -9.58 13.35
N PHE A 65 -0.79 -8.95 12.58
CA PHE A 65 0.54 -9.50 12.31
C PHE A 65 1.55 -9.27 13.43
N ILE A 66 1.59 -8.06 13.99
CA ILE A 66 2.69 -7.59 14.82
C ILE A 66 2.45 -7.91 16.29
N ASP A 67 3.51 -8.36 16.97
CA ASP A 67 3.49 -8.61 18.41
C ASP A 67 3.21 -7.33 19.20
N LEU A 68 2.49 -7.47 20.32
CA LEU A 68 2.04 -6.36 21.15
C LEU A 68 3.21 -5.43 21.53
N GLU A 69 2.97 -4.12 21.42
CA GLU A 69 3.92 -3.06 21.79
C GLU A 69 5.24 -3.02 21.00
N THR A 70 5.33 -3.72 19.86
CA THR A 70 6.55 -3.74 19.05
C THR A 70 6.52 -2.88 17.80
N TRP A 71 5.34 -2.38 17.42
CA TRP A 71 5.16 -1.62 16.19
C TRP A 71 5.89 -0.27 16.22
N GLN A 72 6.70 -0.02 15.19
CA GLN A 72 7.42 1.24 14.97
C GLN A 72 7.06 1.80 13.59
N PRO A 73 6.13 2.76 13.50
CA PRO A 73 5.68 3.31 12.23
C PRO A 73 6.74 4.22 11.60
N PHE A 74 6.77 4.27 10.26
CA PHE A 74 7.62 5.14 9.46
C PHE A 74 6.80 6.18 8.68
N ASP A 75 7.36 7.38 8.54
CA ASP A 75 6.87 8.46 7.66
C ASP A 75 5.38 8.76 7.87
N GLU A 76 4.96 8.90 9.14
CA GLU A 76 3.55 9.05 9.49
C GLU A 76 2.95 10.38 8.99
N THR A 77 3.76 11.42 8.84
CA THR A 77 3.31 12.74 8.35
C THR A 77 3.41 12.91 6.83
N LEU A 78 4.05 11.97 6.13
CA LEU A 78 4.24 12.07 4.68
C LEU A 78 2.89 11.95 3.96
N SER A 79 2.53 12.98 3.20
CA SER A 79 1.19 13.15 2.61
C SER A 79 1.28 13.59 1.16
N SER A 80 0.32 13.12 0.35
CA SER A 80 0.27 13.46 -1.08
C SER A 80 -0.02 14.94 -1.31
N GLY A 81 0.72 15.53 -2.24
CA GLY A 81 0.39 16.83 -2.83
C GLY A 81 -0.46 16.71 -4.09
N ASP A 82 -0.70 17.84 -4.74
CA ASP A 82 -1.33 17.91 -6.07
C ASP A 82 -0.35 18.56 -7.07
N PRO A 83 0.64 17.79 -7.56
CA PRO A 83 1.69 18.33 -8.42
C PRO A 83 1.18 18.72 -9.82
N LEU A 84 0.05 18.15 -10.25
CA LEU A 84 -0.53 18.37 -11.57
C LEU A 84 -1.68 19.40 -11.58
N ASN A 85 -2.05 19.95 -10.42
CA ASN A 85 -3.25 20.78 -10.26
C ASN A 85 -4.48 20.12 -10.89
N PHE A 86 -4.69 18.83 -10.60
CA PHE A 86 -5.65 17.99 -11.29
C PHE A 86 -7.10 18.43 -11.05
N LYS A 87 -7.86 18.62 -12.13
CA LYS A 87 -9.27 19.05 -12.08
C LYS A 87 -10.15 18.09 -12.87
N TYR A 88 -10.88 17.22 -12.18
CA TYR A 88 -11.93 16.40 -12.79
C TYR A 88 -12.99 15.99 -11.77
N LYS A 89 -14.25 16.37 -11.99
CA LYS A 89 -15.45 16.16 -11.15
C LYS A 89 -15.36 16.66 -9.69
N LYS A 90 -14.35 16.24 -8.92
CA LYS A 90 -13.99 16.75 -7.59
C LYS A 90 -12.56 17.30 -7.60
N ASN A 91 -12.30 18.32 -6.78
CA ASN A 91 -10.93 18.81 -6.58
C ASN A 91 -10.10 17.71 -5.88
N TYR A 92 -8.96 17.31 -6.49
CA TYR A 92 -8.10 16.25 -5.95
C TYR A 92 -7.68 16.53 -4.51
N LYS A 93 -7.33 17.78 -4.18
CA LYS A 93 -6.98 18.18 -2.81
C LYS A 93 -8.12 17.96 -1.82
N LYS A 94 -9.37 18.19 -2.25
CA LYS A 94 -10.55 17.96 -1.40
C LYS A 94 -10.76 16.46 -1.18
N HIS A 95 -10.65 15.67 -2.25
CA HIS A 95 -10.78 14.23 -2.18
C HIS A 95 -9.69 13.56 -1.32
N LEU A 96 -8.45 14.06 -1.38
CA LEU A 96 -7.37 13.64 -0.49
C LEU A 96 -7.72 13.92 0.97
N LYS A 97 -8.19 15.14 1.29
CA LYS A 97 -8.60 15.50 2.65
C LYS A 97 -9.74 14.61 3.16
N GLU A 98 -10.78 14.41 2.34
CA GLU A 98 -11.90 13.51 2.67
C GLU A 98 -11.40 12.08 2.95
N ALA A 99 -10.48 11.56 2.12
CA ALA A 99 -9.90 10.23 2.31
C ALA A 99 -9.06 10.14 3.59
N GLN A 100 -8.28 11.18 3.91
CA GLN A 100 -7.47 11.29 5.12
C GLN A 100 -8.33 11.35 6.39
N GLU A 101 -9.40 12.15 6.38
CA GLU A 101 -10.33 12.29 7.50
C GLU A 101 -11.07 10.97 7.77
N ASN A 102 -11.55 10.30 6.72
CA ASN A 102 -12.29 9.06 6.86
C ASN A 102 -11.43 7.88 7.33
N ASN A 103 -10.17 7.82 6.91
CA ASN A 103 -9.29 6.68 7.20
C ASN A 103 -8.26 6.94 8.31
N LYS A 104 -8.10 8.19 8.74
CA LYS A 104 -7.09 8.64 9.73
C LYS A 104 -5.64 8.26 9.35
N ILE A 105 -5.34 8.23 8.05
CA ILE A 105 -4.00 7.97 7.49
C ILE A 105 -3.68 9.00 6.43
N GLN A 106 -2.39 9.29 6.22
CA GLN A 106 -1.97 10.33 5.26
C GLN A 106 -2.05 9.89 3.78
N ASP A 107 -1.88 8.59 3.52
CA ASP A 107 -2.01 7.99 2.19
C ASP A 107 -2.38 6.50 2.32
N ALA A 108 -2.62 5.82 1.20
CA ALA A 108 -3.08 4.44 1.04
C ALA A 108 -2.13 3.35 1.57
N ILE A 109 -1.11 3.69 2.35
CA ILE A 109 -0.20 2.71 2.94
C ILE A 109 0.35 3.15 4.30
N ILE A 110 0.45 2.18 5.20
CA ILE A 110 1.17 2.31 6.46
C ILE A 110 2.42 1.42 6.37
N THR A 111 3.57 1.97 6.77
CA THR A 111 4.87 1.29 6.72
C THR A 111 5.53 1.37 8.09
N GLY A 112 6.33 0.38 8.44
CA GLY A 112 7.06 0.36 9.70
C GLY A 112 7.77 -0.96 9.96
N THR A 113 8.31 -1.11 11.15
CA THR A 113 8.95 -2.34 11.63
C THR A 113 8.22 -2.87 12.86
N GLY A 114 8.40 -4.16 13.12
CA GLY A 114 7.90 -4.81 14.32
C GLY A 114 8.39 -6.24 14.40
N PHE A 115 7.86 -7.00 15.36
CA PHE A 115 8.14 -8.42 15.48
C PHE A 115 6.93 -9.26 15.08
N ILE A 116 7.17 -10.39 14.42
CA ILE A 116 6.22 -11.49 14.30
C ILE A 116 6.82 -12.66 15.07
N GLU A 117 6.20 -13.05 16.19
CA GLU A 117 6.66 -14.15 17.04
C GLU A 117 8.16 -14.00 17.40
N ASN A 118 8.55 -12.81 17.85
CA ASN A 118 9.93 -12.40 18.17
C ASN A 118 10.91 -12.35 16.97
N ILE A 119 10.44 -12.42 15.73
CA ILE A 119 11.28 -12.26 14.54
C ILE A 119 11.13 -10.84 13.98
N PRO A 120 12.24 -10.07 13.84
CA PRO A 120 12.17 -8.69 13.38
C PRO A 120 11.87 -8.62 11.89
N ILE A 121 10.84 -7.83 11.51
CA ILE A 121 10.41 -7.66 10.13
C ILE A 121 10.21 -6.19 9.76
N ALA A 122 10.27 -5.91 8.46
CA ALA A 122 9.77 -4.70 7.84
C ALA A 122 8.42 -4.99 7.20
N LEU A 123 7.38 -4.22 7.54
CA LEU A 123 6.01 -4.45 7.12
C LEU A 123 5.44 -3.20 6.44
N ALA A 124 4.83 -3.40 5.27
CA ALA A 124 3.96 -2.41 4.64
C ALA A 124 2.55 -2.97 4.50
N VAL A 125 1.53 -2.18 4.83
CA VAL A 125 0.12 -2.58 4.71
C VAL A 125 -0.64 -1.52 3.94
N MET A 126 -1.11 -1.86 2.74
CA MET A 126 -1.95 -0.98 1.95
C MET A 126 -3.38 -0.88 2.54
N ASN A 127 -4.05 0.25 2.28
CA ASN A 127 -5.44 0.47 2.68
C ASN A 127 -6.33 0.70 1.45
N PHE A 128 -7.17 -0.27 1.12
CA PHE A 128 -8.10 -0.13 -0.01
C PHE A 128 -9.15 0.98 0.21
N ASN A 129 -9.54 1.24 1.47
CA ASN A 129 -10.52 2.28 1.81
C ASN A 129 -10.00 3.70 1.51
N PHE A 130 -8.68 3.87 1.35
CA PHE A 130 -8.09 5.14 0.92
C PHE A 130 -8.00 5.18 -0.60
N MET A 131 -8.98 5.81 -1.25
CA MET A 131 -9.01 6.01 -2.70
C MET A 131 -8.74 4.73 -3.51
N GLY A 132 -9.33 3.60 -3.09
CA GLY A 132 -9.16 2.29 -3.73
C GLY A 132 -7.76 1.70 -3.56
N GLY A 133 -7.01 2.11 -2.53
CA GLY A 133 -5.62 1.67 -2.33
C GLY A 133 -4.69 2.09 -3.45
N SER A 134 -5.05 3.13 -4.21
CA SER A 134 -4.34 3.50 -5.43
C SER A 134 -2.90 3.93 -5.12
N MET A 135 -1.93 3.44 -5.92
CA MET A 135 -0.52 3.79 -5.74
C MET A 135 -0.21 5.16 -6.35
N GLY A 136 0.07 6.14 -5.49
CA GLY A 136 0.61 7.46 -5.87
C GLY A 136 2.06 7.63 -5.42
N SER A 137 2.59 8.85 -5.55
CA SER A 137 3.98 9.20 -5.23
C SER A 137 4.36 8.91 -3.79
N VAL A 138 3.45 9.16 -2.84
CA VAL A 138 3.71 8.91 -1.42
C VAL A 138 3.68 7.42 -1.09
N VAL A 139 2.73 6.65 -1.63
CA VAL A 139 2.78 5.18 -1.54
C VAL A 139 4.14 4.64 -2.02
N GLY A 140 4.60 5.09 -3.19
CA GLY A 140 5.89 4.65 -3.73
C GLY A 140 7.09 5.09 -2.90
N GLU A 141 7.10 6.32 -2.37
CA GLU A 141 8.14 6.79 -1.44
C GLU A 141 8.18 5.98 -0.14
N LYS A 142 7.03 5.74 0.51
CA LYS A 142 6.97 4.99 1.78
C LYS A 142 7.46 3.55 1.61
N ILE A 143 7.06 2.88 0.53
CA ILE A 143 7.54 1.53 0.23
C ILE A 143 9.05 1.54 -0.03
N THR A 144 9.54 2.45 -0.88
CA THR A 144 10.99 2.54 -1.16
C THR A 144 11.82 2.78 0.10
N ARG A 145 11.42 3.71 0.98
CA ARG A 145 12.10 3.95 2.26
C ARG A 145 12.12 2.72 3.16
N LEU A 146 11.01 1.98 3.22
CA LEU A 146 10.94 0.74 3.98
C LEU A 146 11.90 -0.31 3.41
N ILE A 147 11.94 -0.48 2.08
CA ILE A 147 12.85 -1.43 1.42
C ILE A 147 14.31 -1.06 1.67
N GLU A 148 14.69 0.21 1.54
CA GLU A 148 16.04 0.68 1.80
C GLU A 148 16.43 0.45 3.27
N TYR A 149 15.52 0.73 4.21
CA TYR A 149 15.73 0.43 5.62
C TYR A 149 15.91 -1.06 5.88
N ALA A 150 15.04 -1.90 5.31
CA ALA A 150 15.11 -3.35 5.40
C ALA A 150 16.41 -3.88 4.80
N THR A 151 16.92 -3.26 3.73
CA THR A 151 18.21 -3.57 3.12
C THR A 151 19.36 -3.31 4.08
N ILE A 152 19.42 -2.09 4.64
CA ILE A 152 20.50 -1.67 5.55
C ILE A 152 20.51 -2.51 6.83
N LYS A 153 19.33 -2.78 7.40
CA LYS A 153 19.21 -3.57 8.64
C LYS A 153 19.26 -5.08 8.38
N GLY A 154 18.99 -5.52 7.16
CA GLY A 154 18.77 -6.92 6.81
C GLY A 154 17.58 -7.48 7.59
N LEU A 155 16.40 -6.94 7.29
CA LEU A 155 15.11 -7.42 7.79
C LEU A 155 14.36 -8.14 6.68
N ILE A 156 13.54 -9.12 7.04
CA ILE A 156 12.57 -9.73 6.13
C ILE A 156 11.51 -8.70 5.78
N LEU A 157 11.15 -8.64 4.50
CA LEU A 157 10.21 -7.66 3.98
C LEU A 157 8.87 -8.34 3.70
N ILE A 158 7.79 -7.80 4.26
CA ILE A 158 6.42 -8.25 3.99
C ILE A 158 5.61 -7.06 3.51
N ILE A 159 4.90 -7.21 2.40
CA ILE A 159 4.02 -6.17 1.87
C ILE A 159 2.63 -6.75 1.65
N VAL A 160 1.65 -6.23 2.37
CA VAL A 160 0.24 -6.58 2.19
C VAL A 160 -0.37 -5.67 1.12
N CYS A 161 -0.64 -6.24 -0.04
CA CYS A 161 -1.12 -5.57 -1.23
C CYS A 161 -2.65 -5.50 -1.24
N ALA A 162 -3.19 -4.29 -1.41
CA ALA A 162 -4.61 -4.03 -1.59
C ALA A 162 -4.75 -2.75 -2.42
N SER A 163 -5.05 -2.88 -3.70
CA SER A 163 -5.05 -1.76 -4.64
C SER A 163 -5.93 -2.01 -5.86
N GLY A 164 -6.62 -0.96 -6.31
CA GLY A 164 -7.28 -0.89 -7.61
C GLY A 164 -6.36 -0.47 -8.76
N GLY A 165 -5.09 -0.11 -8.49
CA GLY A 165 -4.11 0.29 -9.51
C GLY A 165 -3.35 1.58 -9.21
N ALA A 166 -2.86 2.25 -10.25
CA ALA A 166 -2.12 3.51 -10.13
C ALA A 166 -3.05 4.70 -9.90
N ARG A 167 -2.61 5.70 -9.13
CA ARG A 167 -3.39 6.89 -8.83
C ARG A 167 -3.41 7.84 -10.02
N MET A 168 -4.49 7.82 -10.79
CA MET A 168 -4.62 8.62 -12.02
C MET A 168 -4.44 10.12 -11.80
N GLN A 169 -4.82 10.64 -10.64
CA GLN A 169 -4.73 12.07 -10.32
C GLN A 169 -3.29 12.59 -10.27
N GLU A 170 -2.31 11.72 -10.06
CA GLU A 170 -0.87 12.07 -10.10
C GLU A 170 -0.21 11.66 -11.44
N GLY A 171 -0.97 11.07 -12.36
CA GLY A 171 -0.54 10.77 -13.73
C GLY A 171 0.72 9.92 -13.82
N ILE A 172 1.70 10.38 -14.61
CA ILE A 172 2.97 9.70 -14.85
C ILE A 172 3.77 9.46 -13.55
N LEU A 173 3.58 10.28 -12.52
CA LEU A 173 4.27 10.10 -11.25
C LEU A 173 3.85 8.80 -10.57
N SER A 174 2.58 8.43 -10.66
CA SER A 174 2.07 7.15 -10.16
C SER A 174 2.65 5.96 -10.93
N LEU A 175 2.73 6.07 -12.27
CA LEU A 175 3.30 5.02 -13.10
C LEU A 175 4.78 4.78 -12.75
N MET A 176 5.55 5.85 -12.57
CA MET A 176 6.97 5.77 -12.24
C MET A 176 7.25 5.12 -10.88
N GLN A 177 6.26 5.06 -9.98
CA GLN A 177 6.44 4.34 -8.71
C GLN A 177 6.64 2.84 -8.91
N MET A 178 6.11 2.25 -10.00
CA MET A 178 6.38 0.85 -10.34
C MET A 178 7.87 0.62 -10.53
N ALA A 179 8.51 1.41 -11.40
CA ALA A 179 9.94 1.29 -11.67
C ALA A 179 10.78 1.56 -10.42
N LYS A 180 10.42 2.61 -9.66
CA LYS A 180 11.09 2.98 -8.42
C LYS A 180 11.10 1.84 -7.41
N ILE A 181 9.94 1.31 -7.04
CA ILE A 181 9.84 0.24 -6.04
C ILE A 181 10.55 -1.03 -6.55
N SER A 182 10.33 -1.43 -7.80
CA SER A 182 10.97 -2.62 -8.37
C SER A 182 12.50 -2.52 -8.37
N SER A 183 13.05 -1.34 -8.66
CA SER A 183 14.50 -1.11 -8.58
C SER A 183 15.04 -1.21 -7.15
N SER A 184 14.36 -0.59 -6.17
CA SER A 184 14.72 -0.73 -4.75
C SER A 184 14.66 -2.18 -4.29
N LEU A 185 13.62 -2.91 -4.71
CA LEU A 185 13.43 -4.31 -4.36
C LEU A 185 14.52 -5.21 -4.94
N ARG A 186 14.93 -4.96 -6.20
CA ARG A 186 16.04 -5.68 -6.82
C ARG A 186 17.35 -5.50 -6.04
N ILE A 187 17.60 -4.31 -5.51
CA ILE A 187 18.78 -4.04 -4.68
C ILE A 187 18.67 -4.84 -3.37
N TYR A 188 17.51 -4.80 -2.71
CA TYR A 188 17.25 -5.55 -1.48
C TYR A 188 17.53 -7.05 -1.65
N GLN A 189 16.95 -7.67 -2.68
CA GLN A 189 17.12 -9.10 -2.95
C GLN A 189 18.60 -9.45 -3.21
N ARG A 190 19.30 -8.64 -4.02
CA ARG A 190 20.73 -8.88 -4.33
C ARG A 190 21.68 -8.68 -3.16
N GLN A 191 21.37 -7.78 -2.23
CA GLN A 191 22.28 -7.43 -1.13
C GLN A 191 22.05 -8.26 0.12
N THR A 192 20.80 -8.62 0.41
CA THR A 192 20.44 -9.22 1.69
C THR A 192 20.25 -10.73 1.63
N ASN A 193 19.89 -11.28 0.47
CA ASN A 193 19.41 -12.66 0.33
C ASN A 193 18.34 -13.01 1.37
N LEU A 194 17.46 -12.04 1.69
CA LEU A 194 16.35 -12.21 2.62
C LEU A 194 15.03 -12.29 1.87
N LEU A 195 14.06 -12.95 2.49
CA LEU A 195 12.73 -13.10 1.93
C LEU A 195 12.01 -11.77 1.79
N TYR A 196 11.47 -11.57 0.59
CA TYR A 196 10.38 -10.67 0.31
C TYR A 196 9.09 -11.45 0.05
N ILE A 197 8.08 -11.21 0.90
CA ILE A 197 6.78 -11.89 0.85
C ILE A 197 5.67 -10.87 0.57
N PRO A 198 5.21 -10.72 -0.69
CA PRO A 198 3.97 -10.04 -0.98
C PRO A 198 2.76 -10.91 -0.58
N ILE A 199 1.81 -10.30 0.12
CA ILE A 199 0.53 -10.91 0.48
C ILE A 199 -0.55 -10.21 -0.33
N LEU A 200 -1.15 -10.93 -1.26
CA LEU A 200 -2.14 -10.44 -2.20
C LEU A 200 -3.54 -10.60 -1.62
N THR A 201 -4.27 -9.49 -1.62
CA THR A 201 -5.55 -9.41 -0.92
C THR A 201 -6.58 -8.78 -1.82
N SER A 202 -7.87 -9.00 -1.56
CA SER A 202 -8.91 -8.55 -2.47
C SER A 202 -9.20 -7.05 -2.32
N PRO A 203 -9.14 -6.25 -3.40
CA PRO A 203 -8.54 -6.52 -4.71
C PRO A 203 -7.06 -6.11 -4.77
N THR A 204 -6.27 -6.78 -5.62
CA THR A 204 -4.92 -6.33 -6.02
C THR A 204 -4.86 -6.28 -7.53
N THR A 205 -4.88 -5.08 -8.12
CA THR A 205 -4.92 -4.90 -9.57
C THR A 205 -3.98 -3.83 -10.11
N GLY A 206 -3.83 -3.77 -11.44
CA GLY A 206 -3.15 -2.68 -12.15
C GLY A 206 -1.64 -2.62 -11.91
N GLY A 207 -1.14 -1.39 -11.75
CA GLY A 207 0.30 -1.15 -11.57
C GLY A 207 0.90 -1.84 -10.34
N VAL A 208 0.10 -2.11 -9.30
CA VAL A 208 0.58 -2.85 -8.12
C VAL A 208 0.84 -4.32 -8.48
N THR A 209 -0.10 -5.00 -9.15
CA THR A 209 0.13 -6.36 -9.67
C THR A 209 1.30 -6.46 -10.63
N ALA A 210 1.46 -5.50 -11.54
CA ALA A 210 2.54 -5.49 -12.52
C ALA A 210 3.88 -4.95 -11.97
N SER A 211 4.02 -4.81 -10.65
CA SER A 211 5.26 -4.38 -10.02
C SER A 211 5.53 -5.20 -8.76
N PHE A 212 5.69 -4.57 -7.60
CA PHE A 212 6.18 -5.21 -6.38
C PHE A 212 5.31 -6.37 -5.90
N ALA A 213 4.01 -6.39 -6.19
CA ALA A 213 3.14 -7.48 -5.74
C ALA A 213 3.50 -8.84 -6.36
N MET A 214 4.14 -8.88 -7.54
CA MET A 214 4.52 -10.12 -8.25
C MET A 214 6.04 -10.32 -8.33
N LEU A 215 6.81 -9.58 -7.55
CA LEU A 215 8.28 -9.70 -7.50
C LEU A 215 8.77 -10.36 -6.21
N GLY A 216 7.88 -11.08 -5.53
CA GLY A 216 8.13 -11.83 -4.30
C GLY A 216 9.04 -13.03 -4.48
N ASP A 217 9.74 -13.40 -3.42
CA ASP A 217 10.36 -14.73 -3.33
C ASP A 217 9.30 -15.79 -3.00
N LEU A 218 8.24 -15.39 -2.29
CA LEU A 218 7.05 -16.20 -2.03
C LEU A 218 5.80 -15.32 -2.09
N ILE A 219 4.96 -15.56 -3.08
CA ILE A 219 3.74 -14.81 -3.36
C ILE A 219 2.55 -15.54 -2.73
N LEU A 220 2.03 -14.95 -1.66
CA LEU A 220 0.90 -15.48 -0.90
C LEU A 220 -0.38 -14.77 -1.31
N ALA A 221 -1.51 -15.47 -1.31
CA ALA A 221 -2.83 -14.87 -1.49
C ALA A 221 -3.81 -15.27 -0.40
N GLU A 222 -4.79 -14.41 -0.12
CA GLU A 222 -5.97 -14.80 0.62
C GLU A 222 -6.99 -15.51 -0.30
N PRO A 223 -7.80 -16.46 0.22
CA PRO A 223 -8.89 -17.10 -0.51
C PRO A 223 -9.81 -16.11 -1.21
N LEU A 224 -10.24 -16.45 -2.44
CA LEU A 224 -11.14 -15.68 -3.28
C LEU A 224 -10.68 -14.24 -3.59
N ALA A 225 -9.41 -13.91 -3.31
CA ALA A 225 -8.86 -12.60 -3.61
C ALA A 225 -8.87 -12.33 -5.12
N SER A 226 -9.35 -11.15 -5.50
CA SER A 226 -9.33 -10.71 -6.89
C SER A 226 -7.97 -10.13 -7.24
N ILE A 227 -7.22 -10.78 -8.13
CA ILE A 227 -5.87 -10.39 -8.52
C ILE A 227 -5.77 -10.33 -10.04
N GLY A 228 -5.26 -9.24 -10.60
CA GLY A 228 -5.07 -9.17 -12.05
C GLY A 228 -4.64 -7.79 -12.57
N PHE A 229 -3.99 -7.77 -13.73
CA PHE A 229 -3.50 -6.52 -14.30
C PHE A 229 -4.63 -5.54 -14.66
N ALA A 230 -5.59 -5.98 -15.50
CA ALA A 230 -6.76 -5.19 -15.84
C ALA A 230 -7.96 -5.65 -15.01
N GLY A 231 -8.81 -4.72 -14.57
CA GLY A 231 -10.03 -5.09 -13.85
C GLY A 231 -11.02 -5.83 -14.76
N ARG A 232 -11.75 -6.80 -14.20
CA ARG A 232 -12.76 -7.62 -14.89
C ARG A 232 -13.65 -6.82 -15.86
N ARG A 233 -14.21 -5.70 -15.38
CA ARG A 233 -15.05 -4.79 -16.16
C ARG A 233 -14.39 -4.31 -17.46
N ILE A 234 -13.11 -3.96 -17.42
CA ILE A 234 -12.39 -3.44 -18.59
C ILE A 234 -12.19 -4.55 -19.63
N ILE A 235 -11.94 -5.77 -19.16
CA ILE A 235 -11.72 -6.94 -20.02
C ILE A 235 -13.03 -7.34 -20.72
N GLU A 236 -14.13 -7.45 -19.97
CA GLU A 236 -15.46 -7.76 -20.53
C GLU A 236 -15.87 -6.73 -21.58
N GLN A 237 -15.62 -5.44 -21.33
CA GLN A 237 -15.90 -4.37 -22.30
C GLN A 237 -15.02 -4.42 -23.56
N THR A 238 -13.80 -4.95 -23.44
CA THR A 238 -12.86 -5.02 -24.58
C THR A 238 -13.14 -6.25 -25.44
N LEU A 239 -13.48 -7.38 -24.82
CA LEU A 239 -13.74 -8.64 -25.50
C LEU A 239 -15.20 -8.80 -25.93
N ASN A 240 -16.13 -8.01 -25.36
CA ASN A 240 -17.58 -8.19 -25.51
C ASN A 240 -18.06 -9.60 -25.13
N GLU A 241 -17.39 -10.20 -24.14
CA GLU A 241 -17.70 -11.54 -23.63
C GLU A 241 -17.85 -11.52 -22.12
N THR A 242 -18.70 -12.41 -21.59
CA THR A 242 -18.83 -12.63 -20.16
C THR A 242 -17.71 -13.53 -19.67
N LEU A 243 -16.98 -13.08 -18.65
CA LEU A 243 -15.89 -13.86 -18.08
C LEU A 243 -16.42 -14.92 -17.10
N PRO A 244 -15.71 -16.03 -16.90
CA PRO A 244 -16.04 -17.01 -15.85
C PRO A 244 -16.07 -16.39 -14.45
N ASP A 245 -16.88 -16.94 -13.52
CA ASP A 245 -16.99 -16.41 -12.15
C ASP A 245 -15.68 -16.52 -11.36
N ASN A 246 -14.89 -17.55 -11.62
CA ASN A 246 -13.58 -17.78 -11.02
C ASN A 246 -12.46 -16.95 -11.67
N PHE A 247 -12.76 -16.17 -12.72
CA PHE A 247 -11.76 -15.35 -13.39
C PHE A 247 -11.10 -14.37 -12.42
N GLN A 248 -9.76 -14.30 -12.45
CA GLN A 248 -8.92 -13.48 -11.55
C GLN A 248 -9.05 -13.79 -10.06
N LYS A 249 -9.66 -14.92 -9.67
CA LYS A 249 -9.65 -15.38 -8.28
C LYS A 249 -8.34 -16.08 -7.96
N ALA A 250 -7.90 -15.98 -6.70
CA ALA A 250 -6.69 -16.64 -6.22
C ALA A 250 -6.63 -18.13 -6.62
N GLU A 251 -7.76 -18.83 -6.53
CA GLU A 251 -7.92 -20.25 -6.89
C GLU A 251 -7.67 -20.52 -8.37
N SER A 252 -8.06 -19.61 -9.27
CA SER A 252 -7.74 -19.76 -10.69
C SER A 252 -6.29 -19.36 -10.99
N ILE A 253 -5.76 -18.37 -10.27
CA ILE A 253 -4.42 -17.83 -10.53
C ILE A 253 -3.31 -18.78 -10.09
N ILE A 254 -3.53 -19.55 -9.01
CA ILE A 254 -2.59 -20.57 -8.57
C ILE A 254 -2.46 -21.71 -9.59
N GLU A 255 -3.53 -22.06 -10.31
CA GLU A 255 -3.49 -23.05 -11.40
C GLU A 255 -2.57 -22.62 -12.56
N TYR A 256 -2.43 -21.31 -12.78
CA TYR A 256 -1.50 -20.74 -13.76
C TYR A 256 -0.08 -20.52 -13.21
N GLY A 257 0.20 -20.94 -11.97
CA GLY A 257 1.54 -20.87 -11.37
C GLY A 257 2.01 -19.45 -11.01
N LEU A 258 1.09 -18.49 -10.88
CA LEU A 258 1.42 -17.10 -10.50
C LEU A 258 1.43 -16.87 -8.97
N LEU A 259 0.92 -17.83 -8.20
CA LEU A 259 0.90 -17.81 -6.73
C LEU A 259 1.58 -19.06 -6.20
N ASP A 260 2.22 -18.94 -5.04
CA ASP A 260 2.83 -20.08 -4.37
C ASP A 260 1.84 -20.76 -3.42
N LEU A 261 1.09 -19.97 -2.64
CA LEU A 261 0.17 -20.49 -1.62
C LEU A 261 -1.06 -19.59 -1.45
N ILE A 262 -2.21 -20.23 -1.21
CA ILE A 262 -3.43 -19.58 -0.76
C ILE A 262 -3.64 -19.91 0.71
N ILE A 263 -3.62 -18.88 1.57
CA ILE A 263 -3.67 -19.06 3.03
C ILE A 263 -4.86 -18.29 3.61
N PRO A 264 -5.82 -18.96 4.26
CA PRO A 264 -6.89 -18.30 4.98
C PRO A 264 -6.32 -17.38 6.08
N ARG A 265 -6.98 -16.24 6.29
CA ARG A 265 -6.42 -15.14 7.09
C ARG A 265 -6.17 -15.56 8.53
N PHE A 266 -6.99 -16.46 9.06
CA PHE A 266 -6.81 -17.06 10.39
C PHE A 266 -5.45 -17.76 10.55
N TYR A 267 -4.98 -18.48 9.52
CA TYR A 267 -3.71 -19.21 9.54
C TYR A 267 -2.51 -18.40 9.03
N LEU A 268 -2.74 -17.15 8.60
CA LEU A 268 -1.74 -16.36 7.89
C LEU A 268 -0.53 -15.98 8.77
N LYS A 269 -0.76 -15.55 10.03
CA LYS A 269 0.35 -15.24 10.96
C LYS A 269 1.16 -16.51 11.30
N PRO A 270 0.55 -17.65 11.70
CA PRO A 270 1.27 -18.91 11.92
C PRO A 270 2.06 -19.38 10.69
N ALA A 271 1.47 -19.37 9.50
CA ALA A 271 2.14 -19.82 8.29
C ALA A 271 3.35 -18.94 7.95
N ILE A 272 3.23 -17.61 8.07
CA ILE A 272 4.35 -16.69 7.87
C ILE A 272 5.46 -16.96 8.88
N TYR A 273 5.11 -17.21 10.15
CA TYR A 273 6.10 -17.56 11.16
C TYR A 273 6.88 -18.83 10.78
N GLU A 274 6.19 -19.88 10.33
CA GLU A 274 6.84 -21.12 9.88
C GLU A 274 7.76 -20.90 8.68
N ILE A 275 7.28 -20.19 7.65
CA ILE A 275 8.07 -19.83 6.45
C ILE A 275 9.35 -19.09 6.86
N ILE A 276 9.21 -18.06 7.70
CA ILE A 276 10.32 -17.25 8.16
C ILE A 276 11.28 -18.07 9.03
N SER A 277 10.76 -18.94 9.90
CA SER A 277 11.55 -19.79 10.80
C SER A 277 12.39 -20.80 10.01
N LEU A 278 11.84 -21.39 8.96
CA LEU A 278 12.56 -22.27 8.04
C LEU A 278 13.69 -21.52 7.33
N HIS A 279 13.40 -20.34 6.78
CA HIS A 279 14.42 -19.50 6.15
C HIS A 279 15.51 -19.05 7.14
N LYS A 280 15.14 -18.84 8.41
CA LYS A 280 16.08 -18.44 9.46
C LYS A 280 17.17 -19.47 9.71
N LYS A 281 16.79 -20.74 9.75
CA LYS A 281 17.70 -21.88 10.00
C LYS A 281 18.70 -22.09 8.86
N GLY A 282 18.41 -21.62 7.64
CA GLY A 282 19.29 -21.75 6.48
C GLY A 282 20.37 -20.65 6.35
N PHE A 283 20.13 -19.42 6.81
CA PHE A 283 20.98 -18.27 6.46
C PHE A 283 21.30 -17.25 7.58
N PHE A 284 20.68 -17.33 8.77
CA PHE A 284 20.89 -16.31 9.82
C PHE A 284 21.98 -16.71 10.83
N SER A 285 23.24 -16.50 10.47
CA SER A 285 24.37 -16.71 11.41
C SER A 285 24.65 -15.51 12.34
N LYS A 286 23.92 -14.39 12.28
CA LYS A 286 24.15 -13.26 13.20
C LYS A 286 22.85 -12.84 13.88
N LYS A 287 22.83 -12.90 15.22
CA LYS A 287 21.80 -12.27 16.06
C LYS A 287 21.76 -10.77 15.73
N LYS A 288 20.79 -10.36 14.92
CA LYS A 288 20.48 -8.95 14.72
C LYS A 288 19.40 -8.56 15.72
N ILE A 289 19.80 -7.77 16.70
CA ILE A 289 18.89 -7.07 17.61
C ILE A 289 18.12 -6.04 16.76
N LEU A 290 16.79 -5.98 16.85
CA LEU A 290 16.06 -4.83 16.33
C LEU A 290 16.60 -3.62 17.09
N PRO A 291 17.32 -2.69 16.45
CA PRO A 291 18.04 -1.65 17.18
C PRO A 291 17.03 -0.84 18.00
N LYS A 292 17.13 -0.94 19.34
CA LYS A 292 16.19 -0.29 20.28
C LYS A 292 16.10 1.23 20.12
N LYS A 293 17.08 1.86 19.45
CA LYS A 293 17.15 3.29 19.14
C LYS A 293 18.19 3.48 18.03
N LEU A 294 17.78 3.50 16.77
CA LEU A 294 18.56 4.10 15.67
C LEU A 294 17.70 4.27 14.41
N GLN A 295 16.55 4.91 14.60
CA GLN A 295 16.21 6.06 13.77
C GLN A 295 16.14 7.24 14.72
N ILE A 296 16.57 8.40 14.24
CA ILE A 296 15.86 9.62 14.58
C ILE A 296 14.43 9.28 14.17
N SER A 297 13.61 8.74 15.09
CA SER A 297 12.19 8.99 14.97
C SER A 297 12.18 10.50 14.90
N MET A 298 11.95 11.04 13.71
CA MET A 298 11.38 12.33 13.74
C MET A 298 10.05 12.06 14.45
N ASN A 299 10.01 12.29 15.77
CA ASN A 299 8.75 12.35 16.48
C ASN A 299 7.85 13.26 15.63
N PHE A 300 6.52 13.08 15.64
CA PHE A 300 5.60 13.92 14.86
C PHE A 300 6.02 15.40 14.79
N ILE A 301 6.50 15.95 15.91
CA ILE A 301 7.09 17.29 16.04
C ILE A 301 8.27 17.56 15.08
N ASN A 302 9.25 16.69 14.99
CA ASN A 302 10.41 16.83 14.10
C ASN A 302 10.01 16.64 12.63
N GLU A 303 9.08 15.74 12.31
CA GLU A 303 8.59 15.60 10.94
C GLU A 303 7.81 16.84 10.53
N GLU A 304 6.92 17.33 11.40
CA GLU A 304 6.19 18.58 11.19
C GLU A 304 7.11 19.78 11.07
N LYS A 305 8.18 19.88 11.88
CA LYS A 305 9.20 20.92 11.74
C LYS A 305 9.84 20.89 10.36
N ASN A 306 10.26 19.70 9.89
CA ASN A 306 10.85 19.56 8.56
C ASN A 306 9.85 19.83 7.45
N ARG A 307 8.58 19.43 7.60
CA ARG A 307 7.48 19.74 6.68
C ARG A 307 7.24 21.25 6.58
N ILE A 308 7.23 21.96 7.72
CA ILE A 308 7.07 23.41 7.78
C ILE A 308 8.26 24.12 7.13
N ILE A 309 9.49 23.67 7.40
CA ILE A 309 10.71 24.20 6.76
C ILE A 309 10.62 24.01 5.25
N PHE A 310 10.27 22.82 4.78
CA PHE A 310 10.12 22.53 3.35
C PHE A 310 9.02 23.39 2.69
N ASN A 311 7.88 23.59 3.37
CA ASN A 311 6.81 24.46 2.87
C ASN A 311 7.18 25.94 2.85
N LYS A 312 8.01 26.42 3.80
CA LYS A 312 8.58 27.78 3.77
C LYS A 312 9.57 27.95 2.62
N VAL A 313 10.41 26.94 2.37
CA VAL A 313 11.35 26.93 1.24
C VAL A 313 10.59 26.91 -0.09
N ASN A 314 9.54 26.10 -0.23
CA ASN A 314 8.71 26.04 -1.43
C ASN A 314 7.93 27.33 -1.74
N LYS A 315 7.52 28.11 -0.72
CA LYS A 315 6.94 29.44 -0.96
C LYS A 315 7.93 30.43 -1.58
N ASN A 316 9.23 30.26 -1.33
CA ASN A 316 10.29 31.07 -1.93
C ASN A 316 10.88 30.46 -3.21
N PHE A 317 10.68 29.17 -3.46
CA PHE A 317 11.06 28.49 -4.70
C PHE A 317 9.98 28.66 -5.78
N LYS A 318 9.88 29.86 -6.35
CA LYS A 318 9.53 29.97 -7.77
C LYS A 318 10.71 29.41 -8.55
N ILE A 319 10.66 28.12 -8.89
CA ILE A 319 11.68 27.50 -9.74
C ILE A 319 11.62 28.18 -11.12
N LYS A 320 12.47 29.19 -11.34
CA LYS A 320 13.00 29.49 -12.66
C LYS A 320 13.93 28.32 -12.99
N PHE A 321 13.49 27.42 -13.86
CA PHE A 321 14.30 26.31 -14.36
C PHE A 321 15.54 26.88 -15.07
N ASN A 322 16.62 27.06 -14.32
CA ASN A 322 17.90 27.49 -14.86
C ASN A 322 18.73 26.24 -15.13
N LYS A 323 18.83 25.84 -16.40
CA LYS A 323 19.48 24.60 -16.89
C LYS A 323 20.90 24.38 -16.35
N ASN A 324 21.57 25.42 -15.86
CA ASN A 324 22.97 25.38 -15.44
C ASN A 324 23.21 24.83 -14.01
N ILE A 325 22.19 24.75 -13.14
CA ILE A 325 22.38 24.24 -11.76
C ILE A 325 22.49 22.70 -11.73
N ILE A 326 21.77 22.01 -12.63
CA ILE A 326 21.81 20.54 -12.76
C ILE A 326 23.21 20.06 -13.22
N LEU A 327 23.93 20.89 -13.98
CA LEU A 327 25.29 20.56 -14.44
C LEU A 327 26.35 20.69 -13.33
N LYS A 328 26.15 21.55 -12.31
CA LYS A 328 27.13 21.77 -11.23
C LYS A 328 27.00 20.80 -10.05
N LEU A 329 25.82 20.20 -9.82
CA LEU A 329 25.63 19.17 -8.78
C LEU A 329 26.17 17.78 -9.19
N ASN A 330 26.59 17.63 -10.44
CA ASN A 330 27.22 16.42 -10.96
C ASN A 330 28.73 16.43 -10.68
N LYS A 331 29.17 15.77 -9.59
CA LYS A 331 30.34 14.86 -9.63
C LYS A 331 30.66 14.11 -8.33
N LYS A 332 30.27 14.58 -7.14
CA LYS A 332 30.78 14.00 -5.87
C LYS A 332 29.80 13.22 -4.97
N LEU A 333 28.47 13.42 -5.07
CA LEU A 333 27.50 12.69 -4.22
C LEU A 333 26.42 11.90 -4.98
N PHE A 334 26.38 11.96 -6.31
CA PHE A 334 25.28 11.42 -7.13
C PHE A 334 25.66 10.21 -7.99
N ASN A 335 26.86 9.66 -7.82
CA ASN A 335 27.61 9.08 -8.94
C ASN A 335 27.84 7.56 -8.96
N LEU A 336 27.07 6.76 -8.23
CA LEU A 336 27.13 5.29 -8.42
C LEU A 336 25.78 4.64 -8.76
N PHE A 337 24.67 5.04 -8.14
CA PHE A 337 23.43 4.28 -8.29
C PHE A 337 22.49 4.72 -9.43
N TYR A 338 22.33 6.03 -9.67
CA TYR A 338 21.41 6.53 -10.70
C TYR A 338 21.98 6.45 -12.13
N LYS A 339 23.31 6.43 -12.25
CA LYS A 339 24.00 6.38 -13.54
C LYS A 339 23.84 5.01 -14.21
N GLU A 340 23.83 3.92 -13.44
CA GLU A 340 23.62 2.56 -13.97
C GLU A 340 22.17 2.35 -14.45
N ILE A 341 21.19 2.89 -13.71
CA ILE A 341 19.78 2.85 -14.12
C ILE A 341 19.57 3.63 -15.42
N LEU A 342 20.14 4.84 -15.54
CA LEU A 342 20.07 5.63 -16.78
C LEU A 342 20.86 5.03 -17.94
N LEU A 343 22.00 4.37 -17.68
CA LEU A 343 22.78 3.65 -18.69
C LEU A 343 22.05 2.39 -19.18
N SER A 344 21.30 1.70 -18.32
CA SER A 344 20.46 0.56 -18.71
C SER A 344 19.31 0.99 -19.62
N LEU A 345 18.68 2.13 -19.35
CA LEU A 345 17.62 2.70 -20.18
C LEU A 345 18.11 3.19 -21.53
N LYS A 346 19.38 3.63 -21.64
CA LYS A 346 19.99 4.04 -22.91
C LYS A 346 20.23 2.89 -23.88
N LYS A 347 20.38 1.65 -23.39
CA LYS A 347 20.51 0.44 -24.23
C LYS A 347 19.18 -0.08 -24.78
N LEU A 348 18.05 0.35 -24.22
CA LEU A 348 16.71 -0.06 -24.65
C LEU A 348 16.13 0.77 -25.81
N TYR A 349 16.83 1.83 -26.25
CA TYR A 349 16.38 2.72 -27.34
C TYR A 349 17.30 2.67 -28.59
N LEU A 350 18.15 1.65 -28.70
CA LEU A 350 19.01 1.41 -29.87
C LEU A 350 19.00 -0.06 -30.29
N ILE A 351 17.79 -0.56 -30.58
CA ILE A 351 17.43 -1.57 -31.59
C ILE A 351 16.03 -1.17 -32.05
#